data_AF-A0A9P5P2C5-F1
#
_entry.id   AF-A0A9P5P2C5-F1
#
_cell.length_a   1.000
_cell.length_b   1.000
_cell.length_c   1.000
_cell.angle_alpha   90.00
_cell.angle_beta   90.00
_cell.angle_gamma   90.00
#
_symmetry.space_group_name_H-M   'P 1'
#
loop_
_entity.id
_entity.type
_entity.pdbx_description
1 polymer ?
#
loop_
_entity_poly.entity_id
_entity_poly.type
_entity_poly.pdbx_seq_one_letter_code
_entity_poly.pdbx_strand_id
1 'polypeptide(L)' 'MAANSNYELPDEMWMECFDHFDKASDLQNLALTCRSFHGICLPLISRSISYSMKISDTGRDVSKNWGNVNIRRDS' A
#
# COMPACT_ATOMS: atom_id res chain seq x y z
N MET A 1 17.11 37.79 -10.90
CA MET A 1 16.99 36.39 -10.47
C MET A 1 15.51 36.03 -10.43
N ALA A 2 15.01 35.19 -11.34
CA ALA A 2 13.65 34.69 -11.26
C ALA A 2 13.62 33.52 -10.27
N ALA A 3 12.76 33.60 -9.26
CA ALA A 3 12.51 32.48 -8.36
C ALA A 3 11.82 31.38 -9.18
N ASN A 4 12.56 30.33 -9.52
CA ASN A 4 11.99 29.08 -10.03
C ASN A 4 11.21 28.47 -8.86
N SER A 5 9.93 28.83 -8.73
CA SER A 5 9.01 28.18 -7.81
C SER A 5 8.78 26.75 -8.31
N ASN A 6 9.64 25.84 -7.87
CA ASN A 6 9.38 24.41 -7.98
C ASN A 6 8.11 24.14 -7.18
N TYR A 7 6.98 24.04 -7.86
CA TYR A 7 5.72 23.59 -7.27
C TYR A 7 5.82 22.08 -7.02
N GLU A 8 6.70 21.69 -6.09
CA GLU A 8 6.67 20.35 -5.53
C GLU A 8 5.44 20.28 -4.64
N LEU A 9 4.46 19.50 -5.08
CA LEU A 9 3.32 19.13 -4.25
C LEU A 9 3.82 18.43 -2.99
N PRO A 10 3.30 18.78 -1.80
CA PRO A 10 3.64 18.09 -0.56
C PRO A 10 3.36 16.59 -0.66
N ASP A 11 4.15 15.79 0.05
CA ASP A 11 4.02 14.33 0.08
C ASP A 11 2.61 13.88 0.50
N GLU A 12 1.93 14.65 1.36
CA GLU A 12 0.57 14.37 1.81
C GLU A 12 -0.45 14.39 0.66
N MET A 13 -0.31 15.35 -0.27
CA MET A 13 -1.20 15.45 -1.42
C MET A 13 -0.97 14.28 -2.39
N TRP A 14 0.28 13.85 -2.55
CA TRP A 14 0.60 12.66 -3.34
C TRP A 14 0.10 11.38 -2.68
N MET A 15 0.22 11.24 -1.36
CA MET A 15 -0.33 10.10 -0.62
C MET A 15 -1.84 9.97 -0.83
N GLU A 16 -2.59 11.07 -0.74
CA GLU A 16 -4.03 11.07 -0.98
C GLU A 16 -4.35 10.63 -2.41
N CYS A 17 -3.61 11.14 -3.41
CA CYS A 17 -3.76 10.68 -4.79
C CYS A 17 -3.46 9.18 -4.94
N PHE A 18 -2.42 8.69 -4.28
CA PHE A 18 -1.96 7.31 -4.43
C PHE A 18 -2.84 6.30 -3.66
N ASP A 19 -3.55 6.71 -2.61
CA ASP A 19 -4.50 5.85 -1.88
C ASP A 19 -5.69 5.40 -2.76
N HIS A 20 -5.95 6.11 -3.86
CA HIS A 20 -7.00 5.76 -4.84
C HIS A 20 -6.61 4.61 -5.79
N PHE A 21 -5.37 4.11 -5.74
CA PHE A 21 -4.97 2.95 -6.54
C PHE A 21 -5.45 1.66 -5.89
N ASP A 22 -6.39 0.98 -6.55
CA ASP A 22 -6.95 -0.29 -6.09
C ASP A 22 -5.92 -1.44 -6.05
N LYS A 23 -4.87 -1.36 -6.88
CA LYS A 23 -3.89 -2.45 -7.06
C LYS A 23 -2.53 -2.06 -6.51
N ALA A 24 -1.99 -2.92 -5.66
CA ALA A 24 -0.62 -2.80 -5.17
C ALA A 24 0.43 -2.79 -6.30
N SER A 25 0.16 -3.43 -7.44
CA SER A 25 1.05 -3.42 -8.62
C SER A 25 1.24 -2.02 -9.20
N ASP A 26 0.21 -1.18 -9.14
CA ASP A 26 0.25 0.15 -9.73
C ASP A 26 1.09 1.08 -8.85
N LEU A 27 0.94 0.95 -7.52
CA LEU A 27 1.80 1.60 -6.53
C LEU A 27 3.26 1.18 -6.65
N GLN A 28 3.53 -0.10 -6.92
CA GLN A 28 4.89 -0.62 -7.16
C GLN A 28 5.51 0.02 -8.41
N ASN A 29 4.77 0.10 -9.51
CA ASN A 29 5.26 0.78 -10.72
C ASN A 29 5.56 2.25 -10.44
N LEU A 30 4.70 2.91 -9.66
CA LEU A 30 4.86 4.32 -9.32
C LEU A 30 6.08 4.57 -8.41
N ALA A 31 6.38 3.63 -7.51
CA ALA A 31 7.57 3.67 -6.66
C ALA A 31 8.89 3.60 -7.46
N LEU A 32 8.88 3.10 -8.70
CA LEU A 32 10.05 3.02 -9.56
C LEU A 32 10.33 4.32 -10.33
N THR A 33 9.40 5.28 -10.32
CA THR A 33 9.50 6.51 -11.12
C THR A 33 10.58 7.46 -10.60
N CYS A 34 10.63 7.68 -9.27
CA CYS A 34 11.62 8.55 -8.63
C CYS A 34 11.79 8.22 -7.14
N ARG A 35 12.85 8.75 -6.52
CA ARG A 35 13.13 8.54 -5.09
C ARG A 35 12.01 9.05 -4.18
N SER A 36 11.42 10.20 -4.50
CA SER A 36 10.32 10.76 -3.68
C SER A 36 9.11 9.84 -3.69
N PHE A 37 8.68 9.38 -4.87
CA PHE A 37 7.57 8.44 -5.01
C PHE A 37 7.86 7.09 -4.38
N HIS A 38 9.10 6.61 -4.42
CA HIS A 38 9.49 5.41 -3.67
C HIS A 38 9.22 5.56 -2.17
N GLY A 39 9.56 6.72 -1.58
CA GLY A 39 9.29 7.02 -0.17
C GLY A 39 7.79 7.06 0.15
N ILE A 40 7.02 7.71 -0.71
CA ILE A 40 5.57 7.89 -0.55
C ILE A 40 4.81 6.55 -0.72
N CYS A 41 5.18 5.74 -1.71
CA CYS A 41 4.49 4.48 -2.01
C CYS A 41 4.79 3.35 -1.03
N LEU A 42 5.97 3.35 -0.38
CA LEU A 42 6.40 2.27 0.51
C LEU A 42 5.37 1.95 1.63
N PRO A 43 4.86 2.93 2.40
CA PRO A 43 3.82 2.65 3.40
C PRO A 43 2.53 2.14 2.77
N LEU A 44 2.12 2.65 1.61
CA LEU A 44 0.89 2.23 0.92
C LEU A 44 0.98 0.78 0.46
N ILE A 45 2.08 0.40 -0.20
CA ILE A 45 2.35 -0.97 -0.65
C ILE A 45 2.37 -1.93 0.54
N SER A 46 2.99 -1.53 1.66
CA SER A 46 3.07 -2.37 2.85
C SER A 46 1.70 -2.70 3.45
N ARG A 47 0.74 -1.75 3.37
CA ARG A 47 -0.65 -1.96 3.82
C ARG A 47 -1.40 -2.94 2.92
N SER A 48 -1.01 -3.05 1.64
CA SER A 48 -1.66 -3.94 0.68
C SER A 48 -1.21 -5.41 0.78
N ILE A 49 -0.14 -5.71 1.55
CA ILE A 49 0.38 -7.07 1.66
C ILE A 49 -0.58 -7.91 2.50
N SER A 50 -1.31 -8.81 1.84
CA SER A 50 -2.16 -9.81 2.50
C SER A 50 -1.30 -10.96 3.01
N TYR A 51 -1.25 -11.16 4.32
CA TYR A 51 -0.62 -12.33 4.92
C TYR A 51 -1.60 -13.49 4.99
N SER A 52 -1.31 -14.59 4.28
CA SER A 52 -2.02 -15.86 4.48
C SER A 52 -1.16 -16.79 5.32
N MET A 53 -1.54 -17.03 6.58
CA MET A 53 -0.89 -18.04 7.41
C MET A 53 -1.59 -19.38 7.21
N LYS A 54 -0.90 -20.35 6.60
CA LYS A 54 -1.38 -21.73 6.52
C LYS A 54 -0.93 -22.45 7.78
N ILE A 55 -1.86 -22.62 8.73
CA ILE A 55 -1.63 -23.47 9.90
C ILE A 55 -1.78 -24.91 9.44
N SER A 56 -0.65 -25.60 9.24
CA SER A 56 -0.63 -27.04 9.02
C SER A 56 -0.63 -27.72 10.40
N ASP A 57 -1.81 -27.97 10.95
CA ASP A 57 -1.94 -28.79 12.14
C ASP A 57 -1.77 -30.25 11.71
N THR A 58 -0.67 -30.88 12.10
CA THR A 58 -0.46 -32.32 11.91
C THR A 58 -1.40 -33.08 12.87
N GLY A 59 -2.69 -33.11 12.53
CA GLY A 59 -3.71 -33.77 13.34
C GLY A 59 -5.15 -33.29 13.07
N ARG A 60 -5.75 -33.82 11.99
CA ARG A 60 -7.16 -33.66 11.54
C ARG A 60 -7.51 -32.34 10.86
N ASP A 61 -7.76 -32.50 9.55
CA ASP A 61 -8.22 -31.50 8.60
C ASP A 61 -9.57 -30.89 9.01
N VAL A 62 -9.56 -29.61 9.41
CA VAL A 62 -10.75 -28.75 9.38
C VAL A 62 -10.35 -27.48 8.65
N SER A 63 -10.50 -27.50 7.33
CA SER A 63 -10.39 -26.32 6.48
C SER A 63 -11.40 -25.25 6.93
N LYS A 64 -10.95 -24.30 7.75
CA LYS A 64 -11.69 -23.07 8.06
C LYS A 64 -11.14 -21.97 7.16
N ASN A 65 -11.88 -21.65 6.10
CA ASN A 65 -11.62 -20.49 5.26
C ASN A 65 -11.98 -19.22 6.05
N TRP A 66 -11.00 -18.62 6.73
CA TRP A 66 -11.15 -17.29 7.32
C TRP A 66 -11.04 -16.28 6.18
N GLY A 67 -12.18 -15.98 5.56
CA GLY A 67 -12.28 -14.95 4.53
C GLY A 67 -11.82 -13.59 5.05
N ASN A 68 -10.99 -12.93 4.25
CA ASN A 68 -10.72 -11.49 4.18
C ASN A 68 -11.15 -10.67 5.39
N VAL A 69 -10.25 -10.53 6.38
CA VAL A 69 -10.39 -9.49 7.41
C VAL A 69 -9.95 -8.16 6.81
N ASN A 70 -10.88 -7.46 6.17
CA ASN A 70 -10.74 -6.03 5.92
C ASN A 70 -10.91 -5.31 7.26
N ILE A 71 -9.80 -4.91 7.89
CA ILE A 71 -9.82 -3.98 9.02
C ILE A 71 -10.24 -2.61 8.47
N ARG A 72 -11.55 -2.39 8.37
CA ARG A 72 -12.10 -1.03 8.28
C ARG A 72 -11.81 -0.35 9.62
N ARG A 73 -10.92 0.64 9.61
CA ARG A 73 -10.81 1.61 10.71
C ARG A 73 -12.04 2.51 10.61
N ASP A 74 -12.93 2.37 11.59
CA ASP A 74 -13.93 3.38 11.91
C ASP A 74 -13.26 4.39 12.85
N SER A 75 -13.06 5.62 12.36
CA SER A 75 -12.95 6.90 13.09
C SER A 75 -12.28 7.95 12.22
#